data_AF-A0A958IBA6-F1
#
_entry.id   AF-A0A958IBA6-F1
#
_cell.length_a   1.000
_cell.length_b   1.000
_cell.length_c   1.000
_cell.angle_alpha   90.00
_cell.angle_beta   90.00
_cell.angle_gamma   90.00
#
_symmetry.space_group_name_H-M   'P 1'
#
loop_
_entity.id
_entity.type
_entity.pdbx_description
1 polymer ?
#
loop_
_entity_poly.entity_id
_entity_poly.type
_entity_poly.pdbx_seq_one_letter_code
_entity_poly.pdbx_strand_id
1 'polypeptide(L)'
;MFWIAIGVFALSWLLPFWWWPIPVALLYGMLRAKNEVRGFVAGALGAALSWGLYGYWLQDGEAARIVARMAALLGVNPQWGLLAIAVFMAMVIGGFAASSGFLIGSYWRPARDVAGPAD
;
A
#
# COMPACT_ATOMS: atom_id res chain seq x y z
N MET A 1 -3.34 -9.38 2.85
CA MET A 1 -3.40 -8.07 3.53
C MET A 1 -2.23 -7.88 4.51
N PHE A 2 -2.14 -8.65 5.61
CA PHE A 2 -1.01 -8.54 6.58
C PHE A 2 0.38 -8.59 5.95
N TRP A 3 0.59 -9.46 4.95
CA TRP A 3 1.87 -9.57 4.22
C TRP A 3 2.30 -8.28 3.51
N ILE A 4 1.34 -7.47 3.02
CA ILE A 4 1.63 -6.19 2.36
C ILE A 4 2.11 -5.20 3.43
N ALA A 5 1.36 -5.08 4.54
CA ALA A 5 1.72 -4.17 5.62
C ALA A 5 3.10 -4.51 6.21
N ILE A 6 3.39 -5.80 6.47
CA ILE A 6 4.70 -6.24 6.97
C ILE A 6 5.80 -5.96 5.95
N GLY A 7 5.56 -6.31 4.68
CA GLY A 7 6.56 -6.12 3.61
C GLY A 7 6.90 -4.65 3.41
N VAL A 8 5.89 -3.79 3.32
CA VAL A 8 6.08 -2.34 3.18
C VAL A 8 6.75 -1.77 4.42
N PHE A 9 6.33 -2.13 5.63
CA PHE A 9 6.94 -1.64 6.86
C PHE A 9 8.41 -2.03 6.99
N ALA A 10 8.75 -3.30 6.72
CA ALA A 10 10.13 -3.78 6.75
C ALA A 10 11.00 -3.09 5.67
N LEU A 11 10.46 -2.90 4.47
CA LEU A 11 11.16 -2.19 3.39
C LEU A 11 11.33 -0.70 3.70
N SER A 12 10.33 -0.03 4.27
CA SER A 12 10.41 1.36 4.71
C SER A 12 11.44 1.56 5.82
N TRP A 13 11.70 0.55 6.65
CA TRP A 13 12.75 0.57 7.65
C TRP A 13 14.16 0.44 7.04
N LEU A 14 14.32 -0.45 6.07
CA LEU A 14 15.62 -0.71 5.42
C LEU A 14 15.99 0.36 4.40
N LEU A 15 14.99 0.91 3.72
CA LEU A 15 15.15 1.82 2.59
C LEU A 15 14.08 2.91 2.72
N PRO A 16 14.46 4.18 2.95
CA PRO A 16 13.52 5.27 3.20
C PRO A 16 12.82 5.77 1.92
N PHE A 17 12.43 4.84 1.04
CA PHE A 17 11.71 5.16 -0.18
C PHE A 17 10.19 5.11 0.06
N TRP A 18 9.54 6.24 -0.18
CA TRP A 18 8.10 6.41 0.00
C TRP A 18 7.27 5.55 -0.97
N TRP A 19 7.82 5.13 -2.11
CA TRP A 19 7.09 4.41 -3.16
C TRP A 19 6.97 2.90 -2.92
N TRP A 20 7.56 2.34 -1.86
CA TRP A 20 7.50 0.89 -1.53
C TRP A 20 6.11 0.25 -1.44
N PRO A 21 5.02 0.95 -1.05
CA PRO A 21 3.68 0.36 -1.11
C PRO A 21 3.30 -0.13 -2.50
N ILE A 22 3.78 0.52 -3.56
CA ILE A 22 3.44 0.23 -4.95
C ILE A 22 3.96 -1.16 -5.39
N PRO A 23 5.28 -1.43 -5.39
CA PRO A 23 5.79 -2.73 -5.84
C PRO A 23 5.32 -3.88 -4.94
N VAL A 24 5.17 -3.67 -3.62
CA VAL A 24 4.70 -4.72 -2.71
C VAL A 24 3.23 -5.05 -2.96
N ALA A 25 2.36 -4.04 -3.13
CA ALA A 25 0.97 -4.25 -3.46
C ALA A 25 0.80 -4.90 -4.85
N LEU A 26 1.60 -4.45 -5.83
CA LEU A 26 1.63 -5.03 -7.18
C LEU A 26 2.06 -6.49 -7.16
N LEU A 27 3.16 -6.82 -6.48
CA LEU A 27 3.65 -8.20 -6.37
C LEU A 27 2.63 -9.09 -5.65
N TYR A 28 1.97 -8.59 -4.61
CA TYR A 28 0.88 -9.32 -3.95
C TYR A 28 -0.29 -9.59 -4.91
N GLY A 29 -0.72 -8.58 -5.67
CA GLY A 29 -1.73 -8.73 -6.72
C GLY A 29 -1.35 -9.83 -7.71
N MET A 30 -0.12 -9.77 -8.22
CA MET A 30 0.39 -10.69 -9.23
C MET A 30 0.50 -12.13 -8.75
N LEU A 31 0.87 -12.35 -7.49
CA LEU A 31 1.19 -13.70 -6.97
C LEU A 31 0.08 -14.33 -6.14
N ARG A 32 -0.76 -13.54 -5.46
CA ARG A 32 -1.69 -14.06 -4.43
C ARG A 32 -3.14 -13.61 -4.57
N ALA A 33 -3.45 -12.57 -5.34
CA ALA A 33 -4.84 -12.19 -5.54
C ALA A 33 -5.59 -13.31 -6.30
N LYS A 34 -6.76 -13.67 -5.77
CA LYS A 34 -7.67 -14.68 -6.36
C LYS A 34 -8.71 -14.04 -7.28
N ASN A 35 -9.03 -12.78 -7.03
CA ASN A 35 -9.89 -11.95 -7.88
C ASN A 35 -9.43 -10.49 -7.76
N GLU A 36 -9.82 -9.67 -8.73
CA GLU A 36 -9.42 -8.27 -8.82
C GLU A 36 -9.86 -7.47 -7.59
N VAL A 37 -11.13 -7.61 -7.17
CA VAL A 37 -11.70 -6.88 -6.04
C VAL A 37 -10.99 -7.19 -4.73
N ARG A 38 -10.68 -8.46 -4.41
CA ARG A 38 -9.90 -8.77 -3.19
C ARG A 38 -8.46 -8.31 -3.32
N GLY A 39 -7.89 -8.30 -4.53
CA GLY A 39 -6.58 -7.69 -4.80
C GLY A 39 -6.58 -6.22 -4.44
N PHE A 40 -7.51 -5.46 -5.01
CA PHE A 40 -7.71 -4.03 -4.73
C PHE A 40 -7.90 -3.77 -3.24
N VAL A 41 -8.87 -4.41 -2.59
CA VAL A 41 -9.16 -4.18 -1.16
C VAL A 41 -7.95 -4.54 -0.29
N ALA A 42 -7.26 -5.63 -0.58
CA ALA A 42 -6.07 -6.02 0.17
C ALA A 42 -4.91 -5.04 -0.01
N GLY A 43 -4.68 -4.54 -1.22
CA GLY A 43 -3.67 -3.54 -1.53
C GLY A 43 -4.00 -2.19 -0.89
N ALA A 44 -5.25 -1.77 -1.00
CA ALA A 44 -5.78 -0.54 -0.44
C ALA A 44 -5.62 -0.51 1.08
N LEU A 45 -6.13 -1.51 1.78
CA LEU A 45 -6.04 -1.57 3.23
C LEU A 45 -4.60 -1.83 3.71
N GLY A 46 -3.81 -2.62 2.97
CA GLY A 46 -2.41 -2.89 3.28
C GLY A 46 -1.54 -1.63 3.22
N ALA A 47 -1.70 -0.84 2.15
CA ALA A 47 -1.00 0.43 1.99
C ALA A 47 -1.51 1.48 2.99
N ALA A 48 -2.83 1.58 3.19
CA ALA A 48 -3.43 2.48 4.18
C ALA A 48 -2.92 2.21 5.60
N LEU A 49 -2.85 0.95 6.01
CA LEU A 49 -2.32 0.57 7.33
C LEU A 49 -0.82 0.90 7.44
N SER A 50 -0.02 0.55 6.44
CA SER A 50 1.43 0.78 6.50
C SER A 50 1.75 2.28 6.59
N TRP A 51 1.12 3.10 5.76
CA TRP A 51 1.34 4.55 5.77
C TRP A 51 0.65 5.26 6.92
N GLY A 52 -0.51 4.76 7.36
CA GLY A 52 -1.20 5.27 8.54
C GLY A 52 -0.38 5.07 9.81
N LEU A 53 0.18 3.87 9.99
CA LEU A 53 1.01 3.56 11.16
C LEU A 53 2.32 4.37 11.14
N TYR A 54 2.96 4.48 9.97
CA TYR A 54 4.16 5.30 9.80
C TYR A 54 3.88 6.79 10.02
N GLY A 55 2.79 7.31 9.45
CA GLY A 55 2.38 8.69 9.60
C GLY A 55 1.94 9.03 11.03
N TYR A 56 1.34 8.09 11.75
CA TYR A 56 1.04 8.22 13.17
C TYR A 56 2.32 8.30 14.00
N TRP A 57 3.28 7.41 13.74
CA TRP A 57 4.58 7.43 14.43
C TRP A 57 5.36 8.75 14.22
N LEU A 58 5.19 9.40 13.06
CA LEU A 58 5.78 10.72 12.79
C LEU A 58 5.17 11.86 13.62
N GLN A 59 4.02 11.67 14.27
CA GLN A 59 3.39 12.70 15.11
C GLN A 59 4.03 12.84 16.50
N ASP A 60 4.76 11.82 16.98
CA ASP A 60 5.29 11.79 18.34
C ASP A 60 6.78 12.22 18.46
N GLY A 61 7.41 12.63 17.36
CA GLY A 61 8.83 12.97 17.32
C GLY A 61 9.17 14.38 16.84
N GLU A 62 10.46 14.64 16.56
CA GLU A 62 10.89 15.92 15.98
C GLU A 62 10.22 16.22 14.63
N ALA A 63 9.81 15.17 13.92
CA ALA A 63 9.05 15.26 12.68
C ALA A 63 7.69 15.96 12.85
N ALA A 64 7.10 15.95 14.05
CA ALA A 64 5.82 16.62 14.32
C ALA A 64 5.88 18.12 13.99
N ARG A 65 7.02 18.77 14.26
CA ARG A 65 7.24 20.18 13.92
C ARG A 65 7.24 20.43 12.41
N ILE A 66 7.77 19.49 11.63
CA ILE A 66 7.78 19.57 10.16
C ILE A 66 6.36 19.34 9.63
N VAL A 67 5.66 18.33 10.15
CA VAL A 67 4.29 18.01 9.74
C VAL A 67 3.35 19.17 10.06
N ALA A 68 3.46 19.81 11.22
CA ALA A 68 2.66 21.00 11.58
C ALA A 68 2.91 22.18 10.62
N ARG A 69 4.15 22.41 10.19
CA ARG A 69 4.47 23.45 9.19
C ARG A 69 3.91 23.12 7.81
N MET A 70 4.01 21.85 7.37
CA MET A 70 3.39 21.40 6.13
C MET A 70 1.86 21.57 6.16
N ALA A 71 1.24 21.26 7.30
CA ALA A 71 -0.19 21.45 7.54
C ALA A 71 -0.60 22.91 7.39
N ALA A 72 0.16 23.83 7.98
CA ALA A 72 -0.06 25.26 7.84
C ALA A 72 0.10 25.73 6.37
N LEU A 73 1.13 25.27 5.66
CA LEU A 73 1.38 25.63 4.25
C LEU A 73 0.28 25.13 3.31
N LEU A 74 -0.27 23.95 3.58
CA LEU A 74 -1.34 23.35 2.78
C LEU A 74 -2.73 23.85 3.19
N GLY A 75 -2.84 24.69 4.23
CA GLY A 75 -4.11 25.15 4.77
C GLY A 75 -4.94 24.03 5.40
N VAL A 76 -4.32 22.90 5.73
CA VAL A 76 -4.98 21.73 6.30
C VAL A 76 -4.80 21.77 7.81
N ASN A 77 -5.78 22.30 8.52
CA ASN A 77 -5.81 22.35 9.98
C ASN A 77 -7.07 21.62 10.45
N PRO A 78 -6.99 20.52 11.23
CA PRO A 78 -5.86 20.02 12.03
C PRO A 78 -4.85 19.11 11.30
N GLN A 79 -3.68 18.89 11.92
CA GLN A 79 -2.60 17.98 11.50
C GLN A 79 -3.09 16.57 11.11
N TRP A 80 -4.18 16.11 11.72
CA TRP A 80 -4.88 14.88 11.39
C TRP A 80 -5.43 14.83 9.96
N GLY A 81 -5.79 15.98 9.38
CA GLY A 81 -6.24 16.06 7.99
C GLY A 81 -5.15 15.63 7.00
N LEU A 82 -3.89 15.98 7.29
CA LEU A 82 -2.75 15.56 6.48
C LEU A 82 -2.51 14.05 6.53
N LEU A 83 -2.65 13.46 7.73
CA LEU A 83 -2.58 12.01 7.90
C LEU A 83 -3.73 11.31 7.14
N ALA A 84 -4.95 11.84 7.23
CA ALA A 84 -6.10 11.28 6.53
C ALA A 84 -5.90 11.32 5.00
N ILE A 85 -5.40 12.44 4.47
CA ILE A 85 -5.06 12.57 3.04
C ILE A 85 -3.98 11.56 2.66
N ALA A 86 -2.91 11.43 3.45
CA ALA A 86 -1.83 10.49 3.18
C ALA A 86 -2.31 9.03 3.19
N VAL A 87 -3.14 8.65 4.17
CA VAL A 87 -3.73 7.31 4.26
C VAL A 87 -4.66 7.05 3.09
N PHE A 88 -5.49 8.03 2.71
CA PHE A 88 -6.38 7.92 1.57
C PHE A 88 -5.62 7.77 0.26
N MET A 89 -4.58 8.59 0.03
CA MET A 89 -3.70 8.47 -1.12
C MET A 89 -3.02 7.09 -1.17
N ALA A 90 -2.49 6.62 -0.05
CA ALA A 90 -1.90 5.28 0.04
C ALA A 90 -2.93 4.18 -0.25
N MET A 91 -4.16 4.34 0.22
CA MET A 91 -5.26 3.41 -0.04
C MET A 91 -5.58 3.31 -1.53
N VAL A 92 -5.73 4.46 -2.20
CA VAL A 92 -6.02 4.52 -3.64
C VAL A 92 -4.87 3.90 -4.43
N ILE A 93 -3.64 4.37 -4.18
CA ILE A 93 -2.44 3.92 -4.89
C ILE A 93 -2.21 2.41 -4.68
N GLY A 94 -2.30 1.93 -3.44
CA GLY A 94 -2.10 0.52 -3.10
C GLY A 94 -3.18 -0.38 -3.70
N GLY A 95 -4.43 0.10 -3.73
CA GLY A 95 -5.54 -0.61 -4.36
C GLY A 95 -5.33 -0.79 -5.86
N PHE A 96 -5.01 0.30 -6.56
CA PHE A 96 -4.72 0.25 -8.00
C PHE A 96 -3.49 -0.60 -8.30
N ALA A 97 -2.40 -0.44 -7.54
CA ALA A 97 -1.20 -1.26 -7.73
C ALA A 97 -1.48 -2.76 -7.61
N ALA A 98 -2.26 -3.17 -6.61
CA ALA A 98 -2.65 -4.57 -6.44
C ALA A 98 -3.62 -5.08 -7.51
N SER A 99 -4.55 -4.24 -7.98
CA SER A 99 -5.41 -4.60 -9.12
C SER A 99 -4.59 -4.77 -10.41
N SER A 100 -3.70 -3.82 -10.73
CA SER A 100 -2.78 -3.93 -11.87
C SER A 100 -1.91 -5.17 -11.77
N GLY A 101 -1.40 -5.49 -10.57
CA GLY A 101 -0.68 -6.72 -10.31
C GLY A 101 -1.50 -7.97 -10.63
N PHE A 102 -2.76 -8.02 -10.19
CA PHE A 102 -3.66 -9.13 -10.51
C PHE A 102 -3.88 -9.28 -12.02
N LEU A 103 -4.15 -8.18 -12.73
CA LEU A 103 -4.33 -8.20 -14.19
C LEU A 103 -3.08 -8.70 -14.91
N ILE A 104 -1.91 -8.19 -14.53
CA ILE A 104 -0.63 -8.69 -15.05
C ILE A 104 -0.53 -10.19 -14.78
N GLY A 105 -0.73 -10.61 -13.53
CA GLY A 105 -0.66 -12.01 -13.13
C GLY A 105 -1.63 -12.92 -13.88
N SER A 106 -2.83 -12.45 -14.22
CA SER A 106 -3.82 -13.22 -14.98
C SER A 106 -3.41 -13.45 -16.44
N TYR A 107 -2.55 -12.61 -17.03
CA TYR A 107 -1.95 -12.89 -18.34
C TYR A 107 -0.87 -13.99 -18.29
N TRP A 108 -0.19 -14.17 -17.15
CA TRP A 108 0.86 -15.19 -16.98
C TRP A 108 0.35 -16.53 -16.43
N ARG A 109 -0.81 -16.52 -15.74
CA ARG A 109 -1.47 -17.72 -15.20
C ARG A 109 -2.26 -18.62 -16.19
N PRO A 110 -2.56 -18.28 -17.47
CA PRO A 110 -3.30 -19.17 -18.37
C PRO A 110 -2.64 -20.55 -18.55
N ALA A 111 -1.34 -20.66 -18.34
CA ALA A 111 -0.60 -21.92 -18.47
C ALA A 111 -0.70 -22.85 -17.23
N ARG A 112 -1.15 -22.37 -16.06
CA ARG A 112 -1.24 -23.21 -14.85
C ARG A 112 -2.56 -23.98 -14.76
N ASP A 113 -3.64 -23.45 -15.34
CA ASP A 113 -4.95 -24.11 -15.31
C ASP A 113 -5.08 -25.18 -16.41
N VAL A 114 -4.23 -25.15 -17.45
CA VAL A 114 -4.09 -26.23 -18.45
C VAL A 114 -3.24 -27.40 -17.92
N ALA A 115 -2.46 -27.17 -16.86
CA ALA A 115 -1.61 -28.16 -16.19
C ALA A 115 -2.16 -28.56 -14.81
N GLY A 116 -3.48 -28.54 -14.64
CA GLY A 116 -4.12 -29.26 -13.54
C GLY A 116 -3.75 -30.76 -13.59
N PRO A 117 -3.66 -31.44 -12.44
CA PRO A 117 -3.23 -32.83 -12.40
C PRO A 117 -4.10 -33.67 -13.35
N ALA A 118 -3.44 -34.51 -14.14
CA ALA A 118 -4.11 -35.57 -14.85
C ALA A 118 -4.65 -36.53 -13.77
N ASP A 119 -5.90 -36.31 -13.38
CA ASP A 119 -6.72 -37.32 -12.70
C ASP A 119 -7.13 -38.41 -13.71
#